data_AF-A0A2E9A590-F1
#
_entry.id   AF-A0A2E9A590-F1
#
_cell.length_a   1.000
_cell.length_b   1.000
_cell.length_c   1.000
_cell.angle_alpha   90.00
_cell.angle_beta   90.00
_cell.angle_gamma   90.00
#
_symmetry.space_group_name_H-M   'P 1'
#
loop_
_entity.id
_entity.type
_entity.pdbx_description
1 polymer ?
#
loop_
_entity_poly.entity_id
_entity_poly.type
_entity_poly.pdbx_seq_one_letter_code
_entity_poly.pdbx_strand_id
1 'polypeptide(L)'
;MASSIYIYDSIDEFEHFYKGWLDEPLRKIDITDLYVHENEKLWVVTNTNDLKERPRLQKSLVHFRNNTVEEYKTDKTKLILFDKIKFNKKKMVLEFFPRFLRKPLLSWKVDRHLDANIPNKNKIIDYNHRYYDYELDRLNLILKTNESSPIPVKI
;
A
#
# COMPACT_ATOMS: atom_id res chain seq x y z
N MET A 1 1.53 10.18 15.75
CA MET A 1 0.56 9.18 15.27
C MET A 1 1.31 8.00 14.73
N ALA A 2 0.90 6.80 15.15
CA ALA A 2 1.39 5.56 14.57
C ALA A 2 0.69 5.35 13.23
N SER A 3 1.42 4.88 12.23
CA SER A 3 0.86 4.61 10.91
C SER A 3 -0.04 3.39 10.96
N SER A 4 -1.09 3.36 10.13
CA SER A 4 -2.05 2.25 10.08
C SER A 4 -2.23 1.68 8.68
N ILE A 5 -2.60 0.41 8.57
CA ILE A 5 -2.84 -0.27 7.28
C ILE A 5 -4.26 -0.82 7.27
N TYR A 6 -5.05 -0.33 6.32
CA TYR A 6 -6.43 -0.74 6.11
C TYR A 6 -6.54 -1.46 4.77
N ILE A 7 -7.31 -2.54 4.76
CA ILE A 7 -7.58 -3.34 3.58
C ILE A 7 -9.08 -3.37 3.32
N TYR A 8 -9.45 -3.21 2.05
CA TYR A 8 -10.83 -3.18 1.55
C TYR A 8 -11.02 -4.28 0.51
N ASP A 9 -12.17 -4.95 0.50
CA ASP A 9 -12.43 -6.02 -0.48
C ASP A 9 -12.71 -5.48 -1.89
N SER A 10 -13.24 -4.25 -1.99
CA SER A 10 -13.50 -3.57 -3.27
C SER A 10 -13.30 -2.05 -3.17
N ILE A 11 -13.28 -1.39 -4.32
CA ILE A 11 -13.30 0.08 -4.40
C ILE A 11 -14.59 0.66 -3.81
N ASP A 12 -15.74 0.00 -4.01
CA ASP A 12 -17.03 0.46 -3.49
C ASP A 12 -17.06 0.51 -1.95
N GLU A 13 -16.45 -0.48 -1.28
CA GLU A 13 -16.32 -0.48 0.17
C GLU A 13 -15.41 0.64 0.67
N PHE A 14 -14.32 0.89 -0.06
CA PHE A 14 -13.42 2.01 0.23
C PHE A 14 -14.18 3.34 0.11
N GLU A 15 -14.92 3.55 -0.98
CA GLU A 15 -15.69 4.77 -1.22
C GLU A 15 -16.82 4.95 -0.22
N HIS A 16 -17.50 3.86 0.16
CA HIS A 16 -18.51 3.89 1.21
C HIS A 16 -17.90 4.29 2.57
N PHE A 17 -16.76 3.72 2.93
CA PHE A 17 -16.07 4.02 4.18
C PHE A 17 -15.55 5.47 4.22
N TYR A 18 -15.07 5.97 3.08
CA TYR A 18 -14.60 7.35 2.93
C TYR A 18 -15.70 8.34 2.52
N LYS A 19 -16.97 7.94 2.53
CA LYS A 19 -18.08 8.81 2.13
C LYS A 19 -18.04 10.14 2.89
N GLY A 20 -18.10 11.25 2.16
CA GLY A 20 -17.98 12.61 2.70
C GLY A 20 -16.55 13.12 2.86
N TRP A 21 -15.55 12.28 2.62
CA TRP A 21 -14.12 12.61 2.66
C TRP A 21 -13.41 12.38 1.33
N LEU A 22 -14.12 11.88 0.31
CA LEU A 22 -13.55 11.56 -1.00
C LEU A 22 -13.03 12.79 -1.75
N ASP A 23 -13.65 13.94 -1.50
CA ASP A 23 -13.27 15.22 -2.11
C ASP A 23 -12.12 15.91 -1.35
N GLU A 24 -11.65 15.34 -0.23
CA GLU A 24 -10.54 15.89 0.53
C GLU A 24 -9.19 15.44 -0.06
N PRO A 25 -8.38 16.36 -0.61
CA PRO A 25 -7.18 15.99 -1.37
C PRO A 25 -6.12 15.24 -0.54
N LEU A 26 -6.15 15.39 0.79
CA LEU A 26 -5.16 14.78 1.68
C LEU A 26 -5.57 13.44 2.27
N ARG A 27 -6.83 13.01 2.06
CA ARG A 27 -7.36 11.75 2.61
C ARG A 27 -7.40 10.61 1.60
N LYS A 28 -7.48 10.95 0.30
CA LYS A 28 -7.41 10.00 -0.81
C LYS A 28 -6.32 10.44 -1.79
N ILE A 29 -5.06 10.18 -1.43
CA ILE A 29 -3.92 10.48 -2.30
C ILE A 29 -3.49 9.20 -3.02
N ASP A 30 -3.39 9.24 -4.35
CA ASP A 30 -2.86 8.11 -5.12
C ASP A 30 -1.39 7.83 -4.80
N ILE A 31 -1.11 6.55 -4.57
CA ILE A 31 0.27 6.06 -4.36
C ILE A 31 0.89 5.80 -5.72
N THR A 32 1.97 6.52 -6.02
CA THR A 32 2.73 6.35 -7.26
C THR A 32 3.65 5.13 -7.15
N ASP A 33 4.44 5.07 -6.08
CA ASP A 33 5.37 3.98 -5.82
C ASP A 33 5.35 3.54 -4.36
N LEU A 34 5.70 2.28 -4.15
CA LEU A 34 6.02 1.73 -2.84
C LEU A 34 7.42 1.11 -2.87
N TYR A 35 8.21 1.33 -1.83
CA TYR A 35 9.52 0.69 -1.69
C TYR A 35 9.64 -0.03 -0.35
N VAL A 36 10.36 -1.15 -0.34
CA VAL A 36 10.96 -1.67 0.89
C VAL A 36 12.38 -1.13 0.99
N HIS A 37 12.70 -0.48 2.10
CA HIS A 37 14.06 0.01 2.38
C HIS A 37 14.65 -0.73 3.57
N GLU A 38 15.86 -1.26 3.38
CA GLU A 38 16.63 -2.03 4.38
C GLU A 38 15.88 -3.22 5.00
N ASN A 39 14.83 -3.73 4.32
CA ASN A 39 13.95 -4.81 4.79
C ASN A 39 13.16 -4.50 6.07
N GLU A 40 13.12 -3.24 6.50
CA GLU A 40 12.47 -2.84 7.76
C GLU A 40 11.42 -1.75 7.55
N LYS A 41 11.62 -0.88 6.55
CA LYS A 41 10.79 0.28 6.30
C LYS A 41 9.97 0.12 5.04
N LEU A 42 8.74 0.60 5.08
CA LEU A 42 7.93 0.84 3.90
C LEU A 42 8.00 2.31 3.55
N TRP A 43 8.41 2.62 2.34
CA TRP A 43 8.36 3.96 1.79
C TRP A 43 7.15 4.07 0.87
N VAL A 44 6.33 5.07 1.11
CA VAL A 44 5.15 5.40 0.31
C VAL A 44 5.43 6.68 -0.43
N VAL A 45 5.28 6.66 -1.75
CA VAL A 45 5.45 7.84 -2.59
C VAL A 45 4.11 8.26 -3.15
N THR A 46 3.83 9.55 -3.08
CA THR A 46 2.63 10.15 -3.66
C THR A 46 2.98 11.43 -4.41
N ASN A 47 2.13 11.87 -5.34
CA ASN A 47 2.26 13.18 -5.96
C ASN A 47 1.17 14.12 -5.45
N THR A 48 1.53 15.17 -4.71
CA THR A 48 0.55 16.03 -4.00
C THR A 48 0.68 17.52 -4.28
N ASN A 49 1.89 18.03 -4.54
CA ASN A 49 2.16 19.43 -4.90
C ASN A 49 3.61 19.55 -5.40
N ASP A 50 4.17 20.76 -5.54
CA ASP A 50 5.59 20.94 -5.91
C ASP A 50 6.47 21.36 -4.72
N LEU A 51 5.95 21.26 -3.49
CA LEU A 51 6.67 21.72 -2.31
C LEU A 51 7.73 20.70 -1.90
N LYS A 52 8.92 21.22 -1.56
CA LYS A 52 10.01 20.41 -1.01
C LYS A 52 9.64 19.91 0.39
N GLU A 53 9.55 18.60 0.55
CA GLU A 53 9.29 17.96 1.84
C GLU A 53 10.60 17.48 2.47
N ARG A 54 10.64 17.41 3.81
CA ARG A 54 11.64 16.65 4.56
C ARG A 54 11.00 15.39 5.13
N PRO A 55 11.22 14.21 4.53
CA PRO A 55 10.58 12.98 4.95
C PRO A 55 11.05 12.58 6.36
N ARG A 56 10.16 11.98 7.14
CA ARG A 56 10.46 11.52 8.50
C ARG A 56 11.08 10.12 8.47
N LEU A 57 12.37 10.05 8.12
CA LEU A 57 13.12 8.79 7.93
C LEU A 57 13.18 7.88 9.17
N GLN A 58 12.92 8.42 10.37
CA GLN A 58 12.89 7.67 11.62
C GLN A 58 11.65 6.77 11.77
N LYS A 59 10.61 6.98 10.96
CA LYS A 59 9.41 6.13 10.98
C LYS A 59 9.66 4.82 10.23
N SER A 60 8.89 3.79 10.61
CA SER A 60 8.79 2.54 9.85
C SER A 60 8.04 2.74 8.53
N LEU A 61 6.97 3.53 8.53
CA LEU A 61 6.30 4.04 7.34
C LEU A 61 6.78 5.46 7.05
N VAL A 62 7.54 5.61 5.96
CA VAL A 62 8.05 6.91 5.52
C VAL A 62 7.26 7.35 4.31
N HIS A 63 6.62 8.51 4.41
CA HIS A 63 5.94 9.14 3.29
C HIS A 63 6.91 10.10 2.58
N PHE A 64 6.93 10.02 1.26
CA PHE A 64 7.63 10.93 0.37
C PHE A 64 6.63 11.56 -0.59
N ARG A 65 6.70 12.87 -0.73
CA ARG A 65 5.96 13.59 -1.77
C ARG A 65 6.83 13.82 -3.00
N ASN A 66 6.19 13.84 -4.16
CA ASN A 66 6.69 14.45 -5.40
C ASN A 66 8.04 13.88 -5.85
N ASN A 67 8.21 12.56 -5.74
CA ASN A 67 9.43 11.83 -6.11
C ASN A 67 10.73 12.29 -5.41
N THR A 68 10.63 12.99 -4.27
CA THR A 68 11.79 13.31 -3.41
C THR A 68 12.54 12.08 -2.92
N VAL A 69 11.94 10.89 -3.04
CA VAL A 69 12.53 9.60 -2.71
C VAL A 69 13.88 9.36 -3.39
N GLU A 70 14.13 9.89 -4.59
CA GLU A 70 15.37 9.65 -5.35
C GLU A 70 16.62 10.09 -4.59
N GLU A 71 16.54 11.19 -3.81
CA GLU A 71 17.66 11.68 -2.99
C GLU A 71 18.05 10.71 -1.85
N TYR A 72 17.16 9.78 -1.51
CA TYR A 72 17.30 8.87 -0.37
C TYR A 72 17.48 7.41 -0.77
N LYS A 73 17.26 7.07 -2.05
CA LYS A 73 17.41 5.69 -2.52
C LYS A 73 18.85 5.21 -2.37
N THR A 74 18.96 3.97 -1.96
CA THR A 74 20.22 3.21 -1.89
C THR A 74 20.05 1.87 -2.59
N ASP A 75 21.15 1.13 -2.75
CA ASP A 75 21.17 -0.27 -3.22
C ASP A 75 20.26 -1.21 -2.41
N LYS A 76 19.95 -0.85 -1.16
CA LYS A 76 19.02 -1.58 -0.28
C LYS A 76 17.55 -1.17 -0.45
N THR A 77 17.24 -0.29 -1.40
CA THR A 77 15.87 0.18 -1.67
C THR A 77 15.27 -0.58 -2.83
N LYS A 78 14.16 -1.28 -2.60
CA LYS A 78 13.54 -2.16 -3.59
C LYS A 78 12.14 -1.69 -3.93
N LEU A 79 11.93 -1.35 -5.20
CA LEU A 79 10.62 -1.00 -5.73
C LEU A 79 9.68 -2.21 -5.66
N ILE A 80 8.52 -2.01 -5.07
CA ILE A 80 7.46 -3.01 -4.99
C ILE A 80 6.63 -2.91 -6.27
N LEU A 81 6.80 -3.90 -7.14
CA LEU A 81 6.04 -4.05 -8.38
C LEU A 81 4.71 -4.77 -8.15
N PHE A 82 3.89 -4.84 -9.21
CA PHE A 82 2.71 -5.70 -9.27
C PHE A 82 3.06 -7.12 -8.79
N ASP A 83 2.15 -7.79 -8.06
CA ASP A 83 2.30 -9.11 -7.43
C ASP A 83 3.20 -9.21 -6.17
N LYS A 84 4.00 -8.19 -5.86
CA LYS A 84 4.94 -8.22 -4.73
C LYS A 84 4.32 -7.83 -3.40
N ILE A 85 2.99 -7.72 -3.33
CA ILE A 85 2.23 -7.48 -2.11
C ILE A 85 1.12 -8.53 -2.01
N LYS A 86 1.09 -9.24 -0.89
CA LYS A 86 0.08 -10.26 -0.62
C LYS A 86 -0.53 -10.05 0.75
N PHE A 87 -1.86 -10.07 0.82
CA PHE A 87 -2.55 -10.04 2.09
C PHE A 87 -2.81 -11.46 2.59
N ASN A 88 -2.31 -11.75 3.79
CA ASN A 88 -2.54 -12.98 4.51
C ASN A 88 -3.65 -12.77 5.54
N LYS A 89 -4.91 -12.94 5.11
CA LYS A 89 -6.10 -12.71 5.94
C LYS A 89 -6.09 -13.51 7.25
N LYS A 90 -5.64 -14.78 7.20
CA LYS A 90 -5.57 -15.64 8.39
C LYS A 90 -4.67 -15.06 9.48
N LYS A 91 -3.56 -14.43 9.08
CA LYS A 91 -2.59 -13.85 10.00
C LYS A 91 -2.79 -12.34 10.22
N MET A 92 -3.72 -11.71 9.49
CA MET A 92 -3.90 -10.26 9.45
C MET A 92 -2.58 -9.52 9.20
N VAL A 93 -1.81 -9.98 8.21
CA VAL A 93 -0.55 -9.35 7.81
C VAL A 93 -0.47 -9.11 6.32
N LEU A 94 0.22 -8.04 5.96
CA LEU A 94 0.62 -7.70 4.61
C LEU A 94 2.06 -8.16 4.39
N GLU A 95 2.27 -9.04 3.42
CA GLU A 95 3.56 -9.61 3.07
C GLU A 95 4.11 -8.92 1.82
N PHE A 96 5.26 -8.26 1.95
CA PHE A 96 5.98 -7.63 0.84
C PHE A 96 7.10 -8.55 0.36
N PHE A 97 7.20 -8.72 -0.96
CA PHE A 97 8.04 -9.71 -1.62
C PHE A 97 7.90 -11.11 -0.98
N PRO A 98 6.68 -11.71 -1.01
CA PRO A 98 6.46 -13.03 -0.45
C PRO A 98 7.34 -14.08 -1.14
N ARG A 99 7.83 -15.05 -0.36
CA ARG A 99 8.70 -16.14 -0.85
C ARG A 99 8.07 -17.48 -0.49
N PHE A 100 8.14 -18.46 -1.39
CA PHE A 100 7.43 -19.73 -1.23
C PHE A 100 7.90 -20.55 0.00
N LEU A 101 9.21 -20.58 0.27
CA LEU A 101 9.81 -21.38 1.36
C LEU A 101 10.55 -20.54 2.41
N ARG A 102 10.51 -19.22 2.30
CA ARG A 102 11.26 -18.30 3.17
C ARG A 102 10.33 -17.21 3.68
N LYS A 103 10.75 -16.51 4.74
CA LYS A 103 10.05 -15.31 5.21
C LYS A 103 9.95 -14.27 4.07
N PRO A 104 8.85 -13.50 3.99
CA PRO A 104 8.77 -12.35 3.10
C PRO A 104 9.87 -11.34 3.46
N LEU A 105 10.14 -10.40 2.55
CA LEU A 105 11.16 -9.38 2.79
C LEU A 105 10.74 -8.42 3.91
N LEU A 106 9.46 -8.07 3.95
CA LEU A 106 8.85 -7.28 5.02
C LEU A 106 7.44 -7.83 5.28
N SER A 107 7.02 -7.83 6.54
CA SER A 107 5.67 -8.24 6.95
C SER A 107 5.13 -7.28 7.96
N TRP A 108 3.98 -6.67 7.69
CA TRP A 108 3.34 -5.71 8.59
C TRP A 108 1.95 -6.15 9.00
N LYS A 109 1.57 -5.84 10.25
CA LYS A 109 0.22 -6.09 10.75
C LYS A 109 -0.76 -5.19 10.01
N VAL A 110 -1.90 -5.77 9.64
CA VAL A 110 -3.05 -5.04 9.11
C VAL A 110 -3.95 -4.68 10.28
N ASP A 111 -4.22 -3.40 10.46
CA ASP A 111 -5.02 -2.89 11.58
C ASP A 111 -6.51 -3.14 11.38
N ARG A 112 -6.98 -3.00 10.14
CA ARG A 112 -8.37 -3.25 9.79
C ARG A 112 -8.48 -3.90 8.42
N HIS A 113 -9.30 -4.94 8.35
CA HIS A 113 -9.80 -5.49 7.10
C HIS A 113 -11.31 -5.27 7.10
N LEU A 114 -11.80 -4.48 6.16
CA LEU A 114 -13.22 -4.25 5.91
C LEU A 114 -13.64 -5.27 4.86
N ASP A 115 -14.53 -6.18 5.26
CA ASP A 115 -14.96 -7.34 4.50
C ASP A 115 -16.47 -7.41 4.58
N ALA A 116 -17.16 -7.20 3.46
CA ALA A 116 -18.59 -7.39 3.47
C ALA A 116 -18.99 -8.85 3.46
N ASN A 117 -18.28 -9.81 2.83
CA ASN A 117 -18.81 -11.19 2.62
C ASN A 117 -17.85 -12.28 2.06
N ILE A 118 -16.53 -12.12 2.01
CA ILE A 118 -15.67 -12.98 1.17
C ILE A 118 -14.81 -14.00 1.96
N PRO A 119 -14.69 -15.27 1.51
CA PRO A 119 -13.97 -16.33 2.21
C PRO A 119 -12.49 -16.04 2.53
N ASN A 120 -11.99 -16.75 3.55
CA ASN A 120 -10.63 -16.70 4.06
C ASN A 120 -9.58 -17.26 3.09
N LYS A 121 -9.32 -16.54 2.00
CA LYS A 121 -8.21 -16.82 1.08
C LYS A 121 -7.17 -15.70 1.15
N ASN A 122 -5.92 -16.04 0.89
CA ASN A 122 -4.90 -15.01 0.67
C ASN A 122 -5.27 -14.24 -0.60
N LYS A 123 -5.23 -12.92 -0.53
CA LYS A 123 -5.68 -12.05 -1.63
C LYS A 123 -4.52 -11.19 -2.13
N ILE A 124 -4.58 -10.86 -3.41
CA ILE A 124 -3.62 -9.97 -4.08
C ILE A 124 -4.15 -8.55 -3.94
N ILE A 125 -3.25 -7.60 -3.69
CA ILE A 125 -3.60 -6.17 -3.69
C ILE A 125 -3.80 -5.70 -5.13
N ASP A 126 -4.87 -4.95 -5.39
CA ASP A 126 -5.01 -4.20 -6.63
C ASP A 126 -3.97 -3.09 -6.65
N TYR A 127 -2.97 -3.23 -7.52
CA TYR A 127 -1.85 -2.29 -7.61
C TYR A 127 -2.28 -0.90 -8.11
N ASN A 128 -3.36 -0.82 -8.88
CA ASN A 128 -3.80 0.45 -9.46
C ASN A 128 -4.68 1.25 -8.49
N HIS A 129 -5.24 0.60 -7.48
CA HIS A 129 -6.13 1.22 -6.49
C HIS A 129 -5.51 1.12 -5.09
N ARG A 130 -4.55 2.03 -4.83
CA ARG A 130 -3.85 2.14 -3.54
C ARG A 130 -3.77 3.61 -3.17
N TYR A 131 -4.20 3.92 -1.96
CA TYR A 131 -4.32 5.29 -1.50
C TYR A 131 -3.56 5.49 -0.19
N TYR A 132 -3.05 6.70 -0.01
CA TYR A 132 -2.49 7.17 1.25
C TYR A 132 -3.37 8.29 1.80
N ASP A 133 -3.72 8.16 3.07
CA ASP A 133 -4.39 9.18 3.85
C ASP A 133 -3.34 9.87 4.73
N TYR A 134 -2.97 11.09 4.35
CA TYR A 134 -1.91 11.85 4.99
C TYR A 134 -2.32 12.32 6.39
N GLU A 135 -3.59 12.67 6.59
CA GLU A 135 -4.07 13.18 7.88
C GLU A 135 -4.05 12.08 8.95
N LEU A 136 -4.37 10.86 8.56
CA LEU A 136 -4.43 9.71 9.46
C LEU A 136 -3.17 8.83 9.43
N ASP A 137 -2.17 9.19 8.61
CA ASP A 137 -0.96 8.40 8.37
C ASP A 137 -1.29 6.94 8.03
N ARG A 138 -2.23 6.76 7.08
CA ARG A 138 -2.84 5.46 6.79
C ARG A 138 -2.62 5.03 5.36
N LEU A 139 -2.19 3.78 5.22
CA LEU A 139 -2.12 3.07 3.95
C LEU A 139 -3.44 2.33 3.70
N ASN A 140 -4.17 2.73 2.67
CA ASN A 140 -5.43 2.12 2.24
C ASN A 140 -5.18 1.27 1.00
N LEU A 141 -5.40 -0.04 1.10
CA LEU A 141 -5.16 -1.00 0.02
C LEU A 141 -6.44 -1.71 -0.36
N ILE A 142 -6.71 -1.82 -1.66
CA ILE A 142 -7.88 -2.54 -2.17
C ILE A 142 -7.44 -3.89 -2.69
N LEU A 143 -8.28 -4.89 -2.51
CA LEU A 143 -8.04 -6.24 -2.98
C LEU A 143 -8.49 -6.39 -4.43
N LYS A 144 -7.74 -7.18 -5.18
CA LYS A 144 -8.06 -7.48 -6.56
C LYS A 144 -9.28 -8.40 -6.63
N THR A 145 -10.33 -7.98 -7.31
CA THR A 145 -11.50 -8.82 -7.62
C THR A 145 -11.18 -9.79 -8.76
N ASN A 146 -11.75 -10.99 -8.74
CA ASN A 146 -11.47 -12.05 -9.73
C ASN A 146 -11.84 -11.66 -11.18
N GLU A 147 -12.60 -10.59 -11.38
CA GLU A 147 -13.03 -10.09 -12.69
C GLU A 147 -11.94 -9.28 -13.43
N SER A 148 -10.84 -8.91 -12.76
CA SER A 148 -9.77 -8.07 -13.31
C SER A 148 -8.46 -8.82 -13.60
N SER A 149 -8.52 -10.11 -13.97
CA SER A 149 -7.31 -10.79 -14.44
C SER A 149 -6.85 -10.14 -15.75
N PRO A 150 -5.61 -9.61 -15.84
CA PRO A 150 -5.11 -9.08 -17.09
C PRO A 150 -5.05 -10.24 -18.08
N ILE A 151 -5.63 -10.03 -19.26
CA ILE A 151 -5.42 -10.91 -20.40
C ILE A 151 -3.89 -10.97 -20.60
N PRO A 152 -3.25 -12.14 -20.53
CA PRO A 152 -1.83 -12.23 -20.79
C PRO A 152 -1.60 -11.77 -22.23
N VAL A 153 -0.92 -10.64 -22.40
CA VAL A 153 -0.40 -10.24 -23.71
C VAL A 153 0.66 -11.27 -24.06
N LYS A 154 0.31 -12.20 -24.96
CA LYS A 154 1.29 -13.03 -25.64
C LYS A 154 2.16 -12.09 -26.48
N ILE A 155 3.43 -11.99 -26.12
CA ILE A 155 4.49 -11.46 -26.99
C ILE A 155 4.78 -12.52 -28.04
#